data_AF-A0A7S1AZL8-F1
#
_entry.id   AF-A0A7S1AZL8-F1
#
_cell.length_a   1.000
_cell.length_b   1.000
_cell.length_c   1.000
_cell.angle_alpha   90.00
_cell.angle_beta   90.00
_cell.angle_gamma   90.00
#
_symmetry.space_group_name_H-M   'P 1'
#
loop_
_entity.id
_entity.type
_entity.pdbx_description
1 polymer ?
#
loop_
_entity_poly.entity_id
_entity_poly.type
_entity_poly.pdbx_seq_one_letter_code
_entity_poly.pdbx_strand_id
1 'polypeptide(L)'
;HAQNTMRDVALCRRTTSSSHQEDVELAILPCRSGPLDPHIEALIDNFYEGLVAKHKVERERLEKRPATPGFLLKWNKQEVYLNDEKRRSAVNRTRKHLERHREWFRGSTKLDDETLASVVALQHLLDLDLEDLTLPRAERRTEDVFSGPGNNISEQLVLDGPRSFFLVNGEVFFFADEVAHSGLVMSEDAARVNSLEGEFVSRLVTAMLRSLGEEPSWVLVRGVSTCMSQSGLANVEKACESPQIVVGGGDQRVRFELRTVTQAREWDLQLSVHKYGFEHCIVCASAGVVMDDPSPIPCSSLSSIFKGCTVRFTVPVPGSEAVESDVLELRSELKIVDEEGNSLLAPHLRPRQHARRFAQFCRRCFRCFGRCFGKSLGRWSTCGQGTRRIMGAACRALTRLCRSRRSSRKVDDFEDLESGAPHAYSGK
;
A
#
# COMPACT_ATOMS: atom_id res chain seq x y z
N HIS A 1 -40.01 -52.64 9.78
CA HIS A 1 -41.36 -52.94 9.26
C HIS A 1 -42.12 -51.63 9.16
N ALA A 2 -42.26 -51.07 7.96
CA ALA A 2 -43.44 -51.19 7.09
C ALA A 2 -44.68 -50.53 7.75
N GLN A 3 -45.43 -49.61 7.15
CA GLN A 3 -45.53 -49.09 5.79
C GLN A 3 -46.49 -47.88 5.84
N ASN A 4 -46.31 -46.94 4.93
CA ASN A 4 -47.33 -46.18 4.18
C ASN A 4 -48.57 -45.58 4.87
N THR A 5 -48.78 -44.29 4.61
CA THR A 5 -50.03 -43.88 3.95
C THR A 5 -49.81 -42.66 3.06
N MET A 6 -49.99 -42.90 1.76
CA MET A 6 -50.11 -41.93 0.69
C MET A 6 -51.40 -41.09 0.82
N ARG A 7 -51.34 -39.84 0.37
CA ARG A 7 -52.46 -39.23 -0.33
C ARG A 7 -51.96 -38.55 -1.60
N ASP A 8 -52.36 -39.15 -2.71
CA ASP A 8 -52.32 -38.58 -4.06
C ASP A 8 -53.34 -37.44 -4.18
N VAL A 9 -52.93 -36.34 -4.80
CA VAL A 9 -53.81 -35.48 -5.59
C VAL A 9 -53.08 -35.18 -6.90
N ALA A 10 -53.55 -35.81 -7.96
CA ALA A 10 -53.23 -35.47 -9.32
C ALA A 10 -53.82 -34.09 -9.66
N LEU A 11 -53.08 -33.22 -10.36
CA LEU A 11 -53.64 -32.43 -11.46
C LEU A 11 -52.56 -31.76 -12.32
N CYS A 12 -52.75 -31.89 -13.63
CA CYS A 12 -52.40 -30.94 -14.70
C CYS A 12 -50.93 -30.55 -14.94
N ARG A 13 -50.34 -31.26 -15.92
CA ARG A 13 -49.39 -30.67 -16.88
C ARG A 13 -49.97 -29.41 -17.53
N ARG A 14 -49.29 -28.27 -17.38
CA ARG A 14 -49.27 -27.19 -18.37
C ARG A 14 -47.84 -26.73 -18.60
N THR A 15 -47.40 -26.93 -19.82
CA THR A 15 -46.18 -26.38 -20.42
C THR A 15 -46.39 -24.90 -20.77
N THR A 16 -45.58 -24.03 -20.19
CA THR A 16 -45.25 -22.68 -20.68
C THR A 16 -43.77 -22.49 -20.35
N SER A 17 -42.82 -22.66 -21.28
CA SER A 17 -42.50 -21.76 -22.40
C SER A 17 -42.23 -20.32 -21.95
N SER A 18 -40.93 -19.99 -21.96
CA SER A 18 -40.35 -18.70 -22.34
C SER A 18 -40.28 -17.55 -21.33
N SER A 19 -39.04 -17.15 -21.09
CA SER A 19 -38.48 -15.78 -21.15
C SER A 19 -37.98 -15.15 -19.85
N HIS A 20 -36.72 -14.69 -19.95
CA HIS A 20 -36.02 -13.70 -19.14
C HIS A 20 -35.33 -14.17 -17.86
N GLN A 21 -34.38 -15.08 -18.04
CA GLN A 21 -33.15 -15.08 -17.26
C GLN A 21 -32.16 -14.16 -17.99
N GLU A 22 -32.05 -12.91 -17.54
CA GLU A 22 -30.99 -12.01 -18.01
C GLU A 22 -29.67 -12.50 -17.41
N ASP A 23 -28.99 -13.35 -18.17
CA ASP A 23 -27.57 -13.58 -18.03
C ASP A 23 -26.86 -12.24 -18.24
N VAL A 24 -26.55 -11.55 -17.15
CA VAL A 24 -25.55 -10.47 -17.15
C VAL A 24 -24.19 -11.14 -17.29
N GLU A 25 -23.91 -11.60 -18.51
CA GLU A 25 -22.58 -11.93 -18.97
C GLU A 25 -21.78 -10.63 -18.95
N LEU A 26 -21.16 -10.37 -17.79
CA LEU A 26 -20.15 -9.35 -17.60
C LEU A 26 -19.03 -9.68 -18.59
N ALA A 27 -19.11 -9.06 -19.78
CA ALA A 27 -18.09 -9.16 -20.80
C ALA A 27 -16.75 -8.75 -20.18
N ILE A 28 -15.96 -9.74 -19.77
CA ILE A 28 -14.54 -9.60 -19.52
C ILE A 28 -13.98 -9.26 -20.90
N LEU A 29 -13.89 -7.97 -21.20
CA LEU A 29 -13.22 -7.50 -22.41
C LEU A 29 -11.86 -8.19 -22.43
N PRO A 30 -11.54 -9.02 -23.44
CA PRO A 30 -10.27 -9.70 -23.49
C PRO A 30 -9.19 -8.63 -23.43
N CYS A 31 -8.35 -8.69 -22.39
CA CYS A 31 -7.17 -7.86 -22.30
C CYS A 31 -6.44 -8.03 -23.61
N ARG A 32 -6.41 -6.99 -24.45
CA ARG A 32 -5.67 -6.99 -25.71
C ARG A 32 -4.20 -7.15 -25.36
N SER A 33 -3.73 -8.40 -25.34
CA SER A 33 -2.36 -8.85 -25.13
C SER A 33 -1.50 -8.45 -26.32
N GLY A 34 -1.39 -7.13 -26.54
CA GLY A 34 -0.35 -6.55 -27.38
C GLY A 34 0.93 -6.37 -26.57
N PRO A 35 2.10 -6.37 -27.22
CA PRO A 35 3.38 -6.14 -26.55
C PRO A 35 3.37 -4.82 -25.77
N LEU A 36 4.15 -4.77 -24.68
CA LEU A 36 4.40 -3.53 -23.96
C LEU A 36 5.14 -2.53 -24.86
N ASP A 37 5.05 -1.27 -24.49
CA ASP A 37 5.78 -0.20 -25.16
C ASP A 37 7.30 -0.44 -25.02
N PRO A 38 8.11 -0.29 -26.08
CA PRO A 38 9.56 -0.52 -26.01
C PRO A 38 10.26 0.29 -24.90
N HIS A 39 9.77 1.50 -24.59
CA HIS A 39 10.29 2.30 -23.47
C HIS A 39 10.07 1.62 -22.11
N ILE A 40 8.93 0.94 -21.96
CA ILE A 40 8.57 0.23 -20.74
C ILE A 40 9.37 -1.06 -20.59
N GLU A 41 9.58 -1.78 -21.70
CA GLU A 41 10.51 -2.93 -21.70
C GLU A 41 11.92 -2.49 -21.31
N ALA A 42 12.44 -1.39 -21.86
CA ALA A 42 13.74 -0.86 -21.48
C ALA A 42 13.82 -0.47 -19.99
N LEU A 43 12.74 0.08 -19.41
CA LEU A 43 12.67 0.37 -17.98
C LEU A 43 12.73 -0.91 -17.12
N ILE A 44 12.01 -1.96 -17.51
CA ILE A 44 12.06 -3.27 -16.83
C ILE A 44 13.47 -3.86 -16.93
N ASP A 45 14.05 -3.86 -18.13
CA ASP A 45 15.38 -4.40 -18.37
C ASP A 45 16.42 -3.66 -17.52
N ASN A 46 16.43 -2.32 -17.54
CA ASN A 46 17.32 -1.51 -16.70
C ASN A 46 17.17 -1.81 -15.20
N PHE A 47 15.93 -1.99 -14.71
CA PHE A 47 15.67 -2.35 -13.31
C PHE A 47 16.32 -3.69 -12.95
N TYR A 48 16.10 -4.74 -13.75
CA TYR A 48 16.65 -6.06 -13.48
C TYR A 48 18.17 -6.15 -13.73
N GLU A 49 18.71 -5.42 -14.70
CA GLU A 49 20.15 -5.31 -14.91
C GLU A 49 20.84 -4.66 -13.70
N GLY A 50 20.24 -3.62 -13.13
CA GLY A 50 20.71 -3.00 -11.88
C GLY A 50 20.74 -4.00 -10.71
N LEU A 51 19.70 -4.83 -10.57
CA LEU A 51 19.66 -5.89 -9.56
C LEU A 51 20.72 -6.97 -9.81
N VAL A 52 20.92 -7.39 -11.06
CA VAL A 52 21.99 -8.34 -11.43
C VAL A 52 23.36 -7.78 -11.06
N ALA A 53 23.66 -6.53 -11.44
CA ALA A 53 24.93 -5.90 -11.11
C ALA A 53 25.17 -5.83 -9.59
N LYS A 54 24.17 -5.38 -8.82
CA LYS A 54 24.22 -5.32 -7.36
C LYS A 54 24.45 -6.69 -6.74
N HIS A 55 23.76 -7.72 -7.21
CA HIS A 55 23.84 -9.06 -6.64
C HIS A 55 25.10 -9.84 -7.06
N LYS A 56 25.73 -9.53 -8.20
CA LYS A 56 27.07 -10.04 -8.54
C LYS A 56 28.13 -9.57 -7.55
N VAL A 57 28.13 -8.28 -7.21
CA VAL A 57 29.07 -7.73 -6.21
C VAL A 57 28.87 -8.38 -4.84
N GLU A 58 27.62 -8.54 -4.40
CA GLU A 58 27.34 -9.20 -3.12
C GLU A 58 27.69 -10.70 -3.14
N ARG A 59 27.54 -11.39 -4.29
CA ARG A 59 27.96 -12.79 -4.45
C ARG A 59 29.45 -12.96 -4.21
N GLU A 60 30.28 -12.14 -4.85
CA GLU A 60 31.73 -12.14 -4.65
C GLU A 60 32.10 -11.85 -3.19
N ARG A 61 31.34 -10.96 -2.50
CA ARG A 61 31.56 -10.66 -1.09
C ARG A 61 31.24 -11.86 -0.19
N LEU A 62 30.13 -12.54 -0.44
CA LEU A 62 29.72 -13.72 0.33
C LEU A 62 30.65 -14.90 0.13
N GLU A 63 31.11 -15.16 -1.10
CA GLU A 63 32.07 -16.22 -1.40
C GLU A 63 33.38 -16.05 -0.63
N LYS A 64 33.81 -14.80 -0.41
CA LYS A 64 34.98 -14.48 0.43
C LYS A 64 34.72 -14.65 1.94
N ARG A 65 33.46 -14.71 2.38
CA ARG A 65 33.05 -14.74 3.79
C ARG A 65 31.87 -15.69 4.04
N PRO A 66 32.07 -17.01 3.86
CA PRO A 66 30.98 -17.99 3.96
C PRO A 66 30.37 -18.11 5.37
N ALA A 67 31.11 -17.71 6.42
CA ALA A 67 30.63 -17.74 7.80
C ALA A 67 29.76 -16.52 8.20
N THR A 68 29.31 -15.70 7.23
CA THR A 68 28.50 -14.52 7.52
C THR A 68 27.11 -14.94 8.03
N PRO A 69 26.59 -14.35 9.13
CA PRO A 69 25.21 -14.59 9.56
C PRO A 69 24.20 -14.35 8.43
N GLY A 70 23.24 -15.27 8.31
CA GLY A 70 22.25 -15.26 7.24
C GLY A 70 22.81 -15.58 5.85
N PHE A 71 23.98 -16.24 5.75
CA PHE A 71 24.61 -16.57 4.47
C PHE A 71 23.64 -17.21 3.48
N LEU A 72 22.93 -18.28 3.89
CA LEU A 72 22.03 -19.03 3.02
C LEU A 72 20.89 -18.15 2.48
N LEU A 73 20.35 -17.25 3.27
CA LEU A 73 19.25 -16.38 2.86
C LEU A 73 19.72 -15.32 1.87
N LYS A 74 20.88 -14.70 2.14
CA LYS A 74 21.51 -13.76 1.21
C LYS A 74 21.86 -14.44 -0.10
N TRP A 75 22.30 -15.69 -0.04
CA TRP A 75 22.56 -16.54 -1.19
C TRP A 75 21.28 -16.82 -1.99
N ASN A 76 20.24 -17.36 -1.35
CA ASN A 76 18.95 -17.65 -1.98
C ASN A 76 18.32 -16.41 -2.63
N LYS A 77 18.49 -15.23 -2.00
CA LYS A 77 18.04 -13.96 -2.55
C LYS A 77 18.78 -13.58 -3.84
N GLN A 78 20.08 -13.82 -3.92
CA GLN A 78 20.86 -13.56 -5.15
C GLN A 78 20.46 -14.49 -6.29
N GLU A 79 20.12 -15.75 -5.98
CA GLU A 79 19.71 -16.73 -6.99
C GLU A 79 18.46 -16.29 -7.77
N VAL A 80 17.60 -15.42 -7.21
CA VAL A 80 16.48 -14.83 -7.96
C VAL A 80 16.94 -14.08 -9.21
N TYR A 81 18.11 -13.45 -9.15
CA TYR A 81 18.61 -12.56 -10.20
C TYR A 81 19.74 -13.18 -11.02
N LEU A 82 20.60 -13.96 -10.37
CA LEU A 82 21.74 -14.59 -11.01
C LEU A 82 21.37 -15.87 -11.77
N ASN A 83 20.28 -16.54 -11.40
CA ASN A 83 19.72 -17.64 -12.18
C ASN A 83 18.81 -17.09 -13.30
N ASP A 84 19.11 -17.45 -14.54
CA ASP A 84 18.39 -16.92 -15.71
C ASP A 84 16.92 -17.35 -15.80
N GLU A 85 16.55 -18.52 -15.28
CA GLU A 85 15.15 -18.97 -15.26
C GLU A 85 14.35 -18.21 -14.21
N LYS A 86 14.88 -18.09 -12.98
CA LYS A 86 14.23 -17.32 -11.91
C LYS A 86 14.11 -15.84 -12.29
N ARG A 87 15.14 -15.26 -12.88
CA ARG A 87 15.11 -13.87 -13.37
C ARG A 87 14.04 -13.69 -14.45
N ARG A 88 13.97 -14.58 -15.46
CA ARG A 88 12.92 -14.52 -16.50
C ARG A 88 11.52 -14.64 -15.91
N SER A 89 11.34 -15.51 -14.90
CA SER A 89 10.06 -15.64 -14.20
C SER A 89 9.67 -14.33 -13.49
N ALA A 90 10.59 -13.71 -12.75
CA ALA A 90 10.37 -12.43 -12.08
C ALA A 90 10.02 -11.31 -13.09
N VAL A 91 10.82 -11.16 -14.15
CA VAL A 91 10.56 -10.19 -15.24
C VAL A 91 9.16 -10.37 -15.82
N ASN A 92 8.74 -11.62 -16.08
CA ASN A 92 7.41 -11.91 -16.62
C ASN A 92 6.27 -11.53 -15.65
N ARG A 93 6.47 -11.63 -14.33
CA ARG A 93 5.48 -11.15 -13.35
C ARG A 93 5.36 -9.63 -13.39
N THR A 94 6.47 -8.91 -13.44
CA THR A 94 6.47 -7.45 -13.63
C THR A 94 5.77 -7.03 -14.92
N ARG A 95 6.03 -7.72 -16.04
CA ARG A 95 5.32 -7.46 -17.31
C ARG A 95 3.81 -7.60 -17.16
N LYS A 96 3.35 -8.72 -16.58
CA LYS A 96 1.92 -8.98 -16.34
C LYS A 96 1.29 -7.90 -15.46
N HIS A 97 1.98 -7.45 -14.41
CA HIS A 97 1.50 -6.35 -13.58
C HIS A 97 1.33 -5.06 -14.41
N LEU A 98 2.34 -4.65 -15.19
CA LEU A 98 2.24 -3.45 -16.02
C LEU A 98 1.19 -3.57 -17.13
N GLU A 99 0.93 -4.78 -17.65
CA GLU A 99 -0.16 -5.02 -18.60
C GLU A 99 -1.54 -4.74 -17.99
N ARG A 100 -1.73 -4.92 -16.67
CA ARG A 100 -2.95 -4.55 -15.96
C ARG A 100 -3.12 -3.03 -15.79
N HIS A 101 -2.02 -2.27 -15.86
CA HIS A 101 -1.97 -0.83 -15.60
C HIS A 101 -1.49 0.01 -16.78
N ARG A 102 -2.02 -0.24 -17.98
CA ARG A 102 -1.62 0.47 -19.21
C ARG A 102 -1.80 1.99 -19.13
N GLU A 103 -2.70 2.44 -18.27
CA GLU A 103 -2.96 3.85 -18.00
C GLU A 103 -1.79 4.57 -17.29
N TRP A 104 -0.82 3.84 -16.75
CA TRP A 104 0.38 4.42 -16.13
C TRP A 104 1.46 4.82 -17.12
N PHE A 105 1.42 4.32 -18.35
CA PHE A 105 2.37 4.71 -19.38
C PHE A 105 1.71 5.29 -20.62
N ARG A 106 0.37 5.36 -20.64
CA ARG A 106 -0.42 5.99 -21.70
C ARG A 106 -1.53 6.87 -21.13
N GLY A 107 -1.81 7.97 -21.83
CA GLY A 107 -2.94 8.84 -21.50
C GLY A 107 -2.70 9.81 -20.34
N SER A 108 -3.78 10.31 -19.75
CA SER A 108 -3.75 11.42 -18.77
C SER A 108 -3.24 11.01 -17.37
N THR A 109 -3.12 9.71 -17.11
CA THR A 109 -2.64 9.13 -15.85
C THR A 109 -1.20 8.65 -15.92
N LYS A 110 -0.51 8.94 -17.03
CA LYS A 110 0.89 8.56 -17.22
C LYS A 110 1.74 9.00 -16.02
N LEU A 111 2.46 8.03 -15.45
CA LEU A 111 3.52 8.19 -14.47
C LEU A 111 4.78 8.70 -15.17
N ASP A 112 5.57 9.50 -14.47
CA ASP A 112 6.98 9.69 -14.84
C ASP A 112 7.79 8.42 -14.61
N ASP A 113 8.93 8.32 -15.28
CA ASP A 113 9.76 7.10 -15.29
C ASP A 113 10.29 6.74 -13.89
N GLU A 114 10.58 7.74 -13.05
CA GLU A 114 11.03 7.54 -11.67
C GLU A 114 9.93 6.90 -10.82
N THR A 115 8.72 7.48 -10.84
CA THR A 115 7.57 6.91 -10.13
C THR A 115 7.22 5.52 -10.65
N LEU A 116 7.29 5.30 -11.96
CA LEU A 116 7.03 3.99 -12.55
C LEU A 116 8.08 2.95 -12.14
N ALA A 117 9.36 3.32 -12.11
CA ALA A 117 10.44 2.46 -11.62
C ALA A 117 10.24 2.09 -10.14
N SER A 118 9.82 3.04 -9.30
CA SER A 118 9.48 2.76 -7.90
C SER A 118 8.28 1.83 -7.76
N VAL A 119 7.26 1.95 -8.61
CA VAL A 119 6.12 1.02 -8.61
C VAL A 119 6.56 -0.39 -9.03
N VAL A 120 7.38 -0.51 -10.08
CA VAL A 120 7.97 -1.80 -10.49
C VAL A 120 8.78 -2.42 -9.36
N ALA A 121 9.60 -1.62 -8.68
CA ALA A 121 10.40 -2.07 -7.55
C ALA A 121 9.51 -2.57 -6.40
N LEU A 122 8.46 -1.83 -6.04
CA LEU A 122 7.54 -2.23 -4.98
C LEU A 122 6.79 -3.52 -5.33
N GLN A 123 6.23 -3.61 -6.54
CA GLN A 123 5.53 -4.82 -6.99
C GLN A 123 6.46 -6.02 -6.93
N HIS A 124 7.69 -5.89 -7.43
CA HIS A 124 8.66 -6.97 -7.40
C HIS A 124 9.00 -7.41 -5.97
N LEU A 125 9.16 -6.48 -5.04
CA LEU A 125 9.40 -6.81 -3.62
C LEU A 125 8.22 -7.58 -3.01
N LEU A 126 6.98 -7.16 -3.28
CA LEU A 126 5.79 -7.84 -2.77
C LEU A 126 5.60 -9.24 -3.38
N ASP A 127 5.89 -9.39 -4.67
CA ASP A 127 5.89 -10.70 -5.34
C ASP A 127 6.92 -11.65 -4.73
N LEU A 128 8.10 -11.14 -4.35
CA LEU A 128 9.11 -11.94 -3.67
C LEU A 128 8.67 -12.35 -2.28
N ASP A 129 8.06 -11.46 -1.51
CA ASP A 129 7.55 -11.77 -0.17
C ASP A 129 6.47 -12.85 -0.25
N LEU A 130 5.50 -12.72 -1.16
CA LEU A 130 4.46 -13.73 -1.35
C LEU A 130 5.01 -15.09 -1.82
N GLU A 131 5.98 -15.08 -2.75
CA GLU A 131 6.65 -16.30 -3.19
C GLU A 131 7.37 -16.98 -2.01
N ASP A 132 8.08 -16.20 -1.18
CA ASP A 132 8.87 -16.70 -0.04
C ASP A 132 8.03 -17.46 1.00
N LEU A 133 6.77 -17.03 1.21
CA LEU A 133 5.84 -17.68 2.12
C LEU A 133 5.59 -19.16 1.76
N THR A 134 5.63 -19.48 0.47
CA THR A 134 5.37 -20.82 -0.07
C THR A 134 6.63 -21.67 -0.21
N LEU A 135 7.81 -21.08 -0.05
CA LEU A 135 9.08 -21.80 -0.19
C LEU A 135 9.37 -22.65 1.05
N PRO A 136 9.99 -23.84 0.85
CA PRO A 136 10.59 -24.60 1.94
C PRO A 136 11.62 -23.75 2.69
N ARG A 137 11.77 -24.01 4.00
CA ARG A 137 12.65 -23.21 4.89
C ARG A 137 14.09 -23.04 4.37
N ALA A 138 14.65 -24.07 3.72
CA ALA A 138 16.02 -24.03 3.18
C ALA A 138 16.17 -23.11 1.95
N GLU A 139 15.07 -22.80 1.27
CA GLU A 139 15.03 -21.99 0.04
C GLU A 139 14.54 -20.57 0.28
N ARG A 140 14.09 -20.27 1.50
CA ARG A 140 13.62 -18.94 1.89
C ARG A 140 14.71 -17.88 1.72
N ARG A 141 14.25 -16.65 1.57
CA ARG A 141 15.02 -15.44 1.29
C ARG A 141 14.88 -14.42 2.42
N THR A 142 13.89 -14.62 3.30
CA THR A 142 13.63 -13.82 4.49
C THR A 142 13.71 -14.68 5.77
N GLU A 143 13.89 -14.01 6.91
CA GLU A 143 13.82 -14.64 8.24
C GLU A 143 12.47 -14.38 8.92
N ASP A 144 11.43 -14.09 8.13
CA ASP A 144 10.15 -13.70 8.69
C ASP A 144 9.57 -14.82 9.58
N VAL A 145 9.23 -14.43 10.80
CA VAL A 145 8.67 -15.30 11.83
C VAL A 145 7.18 -15.02 11.97
N PHE A 146 6.42 -16.10 12.17
CA PHE A 146 4.97 -16.05 12.27
C PHE A 146 4.51 -16.73 13.56
N SER A 147 3.59 -16.07 14.26
CA SER A 147 3.03 -16.49 15.55
C SER A 147 1.50 -16.34 15.54
N GLY A 148 0.87 -16.38 16.72
CA GLY A 148 -0.57 -16.20 16.87
C GLY A 148 -1.41 -17.37 16.30
N PRO A 149 -2.69 -17.12 15.97
CA PRO A 149 -3.59 -18.15 15.44
C PRO A 149 -3.00 -18.87 14.23
N GLY A 150 -2.81 -20.19 14.36
CA GLY A 150 -2.26 -21.05 13.30
C GLY A 150 -0.80 -20.76 12.93
N ASN A 151 -0.04 -20.00 13.74
CA ASN A 151 1.31 -19.53 13.41
C ASN A 151 1.36 -18.78 12.06
N ASN A 152 0.37 -17.91 11.82
CA ASN A 152 0.19 -17.21 10.54
C ASN A 152 0.25 -15.68 10.64
N ILE A 153 0.40 -15.13 11.84
CA ILE A 153 0.49 -13.68 12.03
C ILE A 153 1.95 -13.28 12.05
N SER A 154 2.35 -12.34 11.19
CA SER A 154 3.70 -11.77 11.22
C SER A 154 4.03 -11.26 12.63
N GLU A 155 5.15 -11.72 13.21
CA GLU A 155 5.60 -11.23 14.52
C GLU A 155 5.85 -9.72 14.51
N GLN A 156 6.25 -9.18 13.36
CA GLN A 156 6.45 -7.74 13.21
C GLN A 156 5.13 -6.96 13.34
N LEU A 157 4.00 -7.50 12.84
CA LEU A 157 2.68 -6.89 13.06
C LEU A 157 2.32 -6.84 14.55
N VAL A 158 2.58 -7.93 15.28
CA VAL A 158 2.33 -8.00 16.74
C VAL A 158 3.15 -6.93 17.46
N LEU A 159 4.42 -6.80 17.10
CA LEU A 159 5.33 -5.80 17.63
C LEU A 159 4.91 -4.36 17.28
N ASP A 160 4.36 -4.14 16.08
CA ASP A 160 3.97 -2.82 15.59
C ASP A 160 2.59 -2.37 16.06
N GLY A 161 1.74 -3.30 16.51
CA GLY A 161 0.39 -3.04 17.01
C GLY A 161 0.33 -1.83 17.94
N PRO A 162 1.09 -1.82 19.04
CA PRO A 162 1.05 -0.73 20.03
C PRO A 162 1.66 0.59 19.54
N ARG A 163 2.46 0.55 18.47
CA ARG A 163 3.26 1.68 17.96
C ARG A 163 2.63 2.40 16.79
N SER A 164 1.59 1.83 16.19
CA SER A 164 1.03 2.28 14.92
C SER A 164 -0.47 2.54 15.01
N PHE A 165 -0.99 3.27 14.02
CA PHE A 165 -2.43 3.45 13.84
C PHE A 165 -2.95 2.43 12.83
N PHE A 166 -4.00 1.67 13.18
CA PHE A 166 -4.66 0.75 12.26
C PHE A 166 -6.12 1.12 12.04
N LEU A 167 -6.58 0.95 10.80
CA LEU A 167 -7.98 1.01 10.42
C LEU A 167 -8.38 -0.26 9.68
N VAL A 168 -9.13 -1.15 10.31
CA VAL A 168 -9.54 -2.43 9.72
C VAL A 168 -11.03 -2.42 9.47
N ASN A 169 -11.45 -2.38 8.20
CA ASN A 169 -12.86 -2.30 7.80
C ASN A 169 -13.67 -1.19 8.50
N GLY A 170 -13.01 -0.07 8.85
CA GLY A 170 -13.63 1.06 9.54
C GLY A 170 -13.45 1.05 11.07
N GLU A 171 -12.98 -0.05 11.66
CA GLU A 171 -12.62 -0.14 13.07
C GLU A 171 -11.23 0.44 13.32
N VAL A 172 -11.15 1.40 14.24
CA VAL A 172 -9.90 2.11 14.58
C VAL A 172 -9.21 1.41 15.74
N PHE A 173 -7.91 1.16 15.59
CA PHE A 173 -7.05 0.66 16.65
C PHE A 173 -5.86 1.62 16.82
N PHE A 174 -5.77 2.22 17.99
CA PHE A 174 -4.68 3.14 18.33
C PHE A 174 -4.34 3.02 19.82
N PHE A 175 -3.32 2.25 20.15
CA PHE A 175 -3.01 1.88 21.54
C PHE A 175 -2.66 3.07 22.43
N ALA A 176 -1.95 4.07 21.90
CA ALA A 176 -1.61 5.28 22.65
C ALA A 176 -2.87 6.01 23.17
N ASP A 177 -3.95 5.98 22.39
CA ASP A 177 -5.25 6.53 22.80
C ASP A 177 -5.91 5.67 23.88
N GLU A 178 -5.87 4.35 23.77
CA GLU A 178 -6.43 3.45 24.80
C GLU A 178 -5.70 3.57 26.15
N VAL A 179 -4.37 3.71 26.11
CA VAL A 179 -3.54 3.96 27.29
C VAL A 179 -3.93 5.28 27.96
N ALA A 180 -4.05 6.36 27.17
CA ALA A 180 -4.41 7.68 27.68
C ALA A 180 -5.80 7.66 28.34
N HIS A 181 -6.78 6.97 27.75
CA HIS A 181 -8.12 6.83 28.31
C HIS A 181 -8.19 5.92 29.55
N SER A 182 -7.25 4.98 29.68
CA SER A 182 -7.18 4.08 30.84
C SER A 182 -6.58 4.74 32.08
N GLY A 183 -6.00 5.94 31.94
CA GLY A 183 -5.32 6.65 33.04
C GLY A 183 -4.10 5.93 33.57
N LEU A 184 -3.54 4.97 32.81
CA LEU A 184 -2.35 4.22 33.20
C LEU A 184 -1.10 5.03 32.91
N VAL A 185 -0.16 5.02 33.84
CA VAL A 185 1.15 5.63 33.63
C VAL A 185 2.14 4.53 33.26
N MET A 186 2.75 4.61 32.07
CA MET A 186 3.64 3.56 31.54
C MET A 186 4.73 3.12 32.52
N SER A 187 5.30 4.08 33.28
CA SER A 187 6.36 3.80 34.24
C SER A 187 5.90 3.14 35.54
N GLU A 188 4.63 3.29 35.91
CA GLU A 188 4.10 2.82 37.20
C GLU A 188 3.25 1.56 37.06
N ASP A 189 2.56 1.40 35.93
CA ASP A 189 1.58 0.34 35.68
C ASP A 189 2.07 -0.73 34.69
N ALA A 190 3.37 -0.92 34.51
CA ALA A 190 3.96 -1.73 33.44
C ALA A 190 3.29 -3.11 33.22
N ALA A 191 2.95 -3.85 34.30
CA ALA A 191 2.27 -5.14 34.17
C ALA A 191 0.85 -5.03 33.58
N ARG A 192 0.10 -3.99 33.96
CA ARG A 192 -1.26 -3.72 33.45
C ARG A 192 -1.20 -3.23 32.00
N VAL A 193 -0.20 -2.42 31.68
CA VAL A 193 0.08 -1.96 30.31
C VAL A 193 0.39 -3.13 29.39
N ASN A 194 1.26 -4.05 29.81
CA ASN A 194 1.57 -5.25 29.03
C ASN A 194 0.34 -6.15 28.82
N SER A 195 -0.53 -6.26 29.83
CA SER A 195 -1.81 -6.98 29.69
C SER A 195 -2.72 -6.30 28.66
N LEU A 196 -2.86 -4.97 28.75
CA LEU A 196 -3.65 -4.18 27.83
C LEU A 196 -3.09 -4.26 26.39
N GLU A 197 -1.77 -4.28 26.25
CA GLU A 197 -1.07 -4.47 24.98
C GLU A 197 -1.45 -5.81 24.32
N GLY A 198 -1.39 -6.90 25.09
CA GLY A 198 -1.79 -8.23 24.61
C GLY A 198 -3.25 -8.29 24.18
N GLU A 199 -4.15 -7.69 24.95
CA GLU A 199 -5.58 -7.60 24.62
C GLU A 199 -5.83 -6.74 23.36
N PHE A 200 -5.13 -5.61 23.25
CA PHE A 200 -5.18 -4.74 22.09
C PHE A 200 -4.76 -5.48 20.81
N VAL A 201 -3.59 -6.12 20.82
CA VAL A 201 -3.07 -6.86 19.66
C VAL A 201 -4.00 -8.02 19.30
N SER A 202 -4.53 -8.74 20.30
CA SER A 202 -5.51 -9.82 20.08
C SER A 202 -6.76 -9.33 19.35
N ARG A 203 -7.32 -8.17 19.75
CA ARG A 203 -8.47 -7.54 19.09
C ARG A 203 -8.13 -7.10 17.66
N LEU A 204 -6.96 -6.49 17.46
CA LEU A 204 -6.49 -6.09 16.13
C LEU A 204 -6.37 -7.30 15.18
N VAL A 205 -5.74 -8.39 15.64
CA VAL A 205 -5.59 -9.62 14.85
C VAL A 205 -6.95 -10.23 14.53
N THR A 206 -7.87 -10.25 15.49
CA THR A 206 -9.23 -10.77 15.27
C THR A 206 -9.99 -9.93 14.23
N ALA A 207 -9.91 -8.60 14.31
CA ALA A 207 -10.52 -7.73 13.31
C ALA A 207 -9.90 -7.92 11.92
N MET A 208 -8.59 -8.08 11.83
CA MET A 208 -7.88 -8.38 10.58
C MET A 208 -8.37 -9.71 9.99
N LEU A 209 -8.36 -10.80 10.77
CA LEU A 209 -8.82 -12.11 10.31
C LEU A 209 -10.27 -12.07 9.84
N ARG A 210 -11.16 -11.44 10.61
CA ARG A 210 -12.57 -11.22 10.20
C ARG A 210 -12.68 -10.44 8.89
N SER A 211 -11.81 -9.46 8.66
CA SER A 211 -11.76 -8.70 7.40
C SER A 211 -11.35 -9.57 6.21
N LEU A 212 -10.53 -10.60 6.43
CA LEU A 212 -10.05 -11.53 5.41
C LEU A 212 -11.06 -12.65 5.08
N GLY A 213 -12.16 -12.78 5.85
CA GLY A 213 -13.20 -13.78 5.65
C GLY A 213 -13.24 -14.82 6.77
N GLU A 214 -14.15 -15.81 6.66
CA GLU A 214 -14.33 -16.83 7.71
C GLU A 214 -13.14 -17.80 7.80
N GLU A 215 -12.59 -18.20 6.65
CA GLU A 215 -11.47 -19.15 6.55
C GLU A 215 -10.44 -18.67 5.51
N PRO A 216 -9.69 -17.58 5.80
CA PRO A 216 -8.68 -17.09 4.88
C PRO A 216 -7.53 -18.08 4.75
N SER A 217 -6.96 -18.24 3.55
CA SER A 217 -5.77 -19.06 3.35
C SER A 217 -4.61 -18.52 4.17
N TRP A 218 -3.74 -19.41 4.67
CA TRP A 218 -2.60 -19.00 5.50
C TRP A 218 -1.62 -18.09 4.74
N VAL A 219 -1.50 -18.27 3.41
CA VAL A 219 -0.71 -17.38 2.54
C VAL A 219 -1.27 -15.97 2.54
N LEU A 220 -2.60 -15.82 2.49
CA LEU A 220 -3.26 -14.51 2.53
C LEU A 220 -3.04 -13.84 3.89
N VAL A 221 -3.24 -14.58 4.99
CA VAL A 221 -3.04 -14.06 6.35
C VAL A 221 -1.60 -13.60 6.55
N ARG A 222 -0.62 -14.42 6.14
CA ARG A 222 0.80 -14.07 6.24
C ARG A 222 1.19 -12.90 5.34
N GLY A 223 0.72 -12.88 4.09
CA GLY A 223 1.00 -11.81 3.14
C GLY A 223 0.43 -10.46 3.60
N VAL A 224 -0.83 -10.46 4.05
CA VAL A 224 -1.47 -9.24 4.56
C VAL A 224 -0.84 -8.79 5.87
N SER A 225 -0.60 -9.67 6.84
CA SER A 225 0.02 -9.29 8.12
C SER A 225 1.46 -8.78 7.96
N THR A 226 2.23 -9.35 7.03
CA THR A 226 3.58 -8.87 6.69
C THR A 226 3.54 -7.50 6.01
N CYS A 227 2.57 -7.28 5.12
CA CYS A 227 2.40 -5.97 4.47
C CYS A 227 1.83 -4.92 5.44
N MET A 228 1.05 -5.34 6.45
CA MET A 228 0.53 -4.50 7.56
C MET A 228 1.54 -4.26 8.69
N SER A 229 2.84 -4.42 8.44
CA SER A 229 3.90 -4.21 9.43
C SER A 229 5.03 -3.34 8.89
N GLN A 230 6.06 -3.12 9.71
CA GLN A 230 7.32 -2.48 9.30
C GLN A 230 7.97 -3.19 8.12
N SER A 231 7.78 -4.50 7.93
CA SER A 231 8.27 -5.19 6.73
C SER A 231 7.66 -4.61 5.45
N GLY A 232 6.35 -4.39 5.44
CA GLY A 232 5.65 -3.71 4.34
C GLY A 232 6.15 -2.29 4.12
N LEU A 233 6.32 -1.49 5.18
CA LEU A 233 6.87 -0.14 5.08
C LEU A 233 8.32 -0.12 4.56
N ALA A 234 9.14 -1.09 4.98
CA ALA A 234 10.50 -1.22 4.50
C ALA A 234 10.53 -1.49 2.99
N ASN A 235 9.56 -2.22 2.44
CA ASN A 235 9.44 -2.38 0.98
C ASN A 235 9.07 -1.07 0.28
N VAL A 236 8.18 -0.27 0.86
CA VAL A 236 7.85 1.06 0.34
C VAL A 236 9.08 1.98 0.37
N GLU A 237 9.83 1.98 1.47
CA GLU A 237 11.05 2.77 1.60
C GLU A 237 12.13 2.33 0.60
N LYS A 238 12.35 1.01 0.45
CA LYS A 238 13.28 0.43 -0.53
C LYS A 238 12.87 0.73 -1.98
N ALA A 239 11.58 0.71 -2.29
CA ALA A 239 11.10 1.04 -3.63
C ALA A 239 11.28 2.53 -3.97
N CYS A 240 11.31 3.39 -2.96
CA CYS A 240 11.55 4.83 -3.08
C CYS A 240 13.01 5.17 -2.72
N GLU A 241 13.99 4.42 -3.25
CA GLU A 241 15.41 4.41 -2.81
C GLU A 241 16.14 5.74 -3.06
N SER A 242 15.59 6.70 -3.82
CA SER A 242 16.28 7.94 -4.15
C SER A 242 15.41 9.20 -3.92
N PRO A 243 15.92 10.21 -3.19
CA PRO A 243 17.03 10.13 -2.23
C PRO A 243 16.66 9.35 -0.96
N GLN A 244 17.62 8.67 -0.34
CA GLN A 244 17.46 8.16 1.03
C GLN A 244 17.70 9.30 2.02
N ILE A 245 16.73 9.53 2.91
CA ILE A 245 16.80 10.60 3.90
C ILE A 245 16.61 9.98 5.28
N VAL A 246 17.62 10.15 6.13
CA VAL A 246 17.55 9.84 7.56
C VAL A 246 17.22 11.14 8.27
N VAL A 247 16.27 11.11 9.19
CA VAL A 247 15.85 12.30 9.96
C VAL A 247 16.23 12.11 11.42
N GLY A 248 16.44 13.20 12.14
CA GLY A 248 16.59 13.17 13.58
C GLY A 248 15.81 14.29 14.27
N GLY A 249 15.29 13.95 15.45
CA GLY A 249 14.22 14.70 16.11
C GLY A 249 12.85 14.49 15.46
N GLY A 250 11.86 15.24 15.95
CA GLY A 250 10.49 15.25 15.41
C GLY A 250 9.65 14.02 15.72
N ASP A 251 8.55 13.91 14.98
CA ASP A 251 7.53 12.88 15.13
C ASP A 251 7.44 11.97 13.90
N GLN A 252 6.93 10.76 14.12
CA GLN A 252 6.56 9.83 13.07
C GLN A 252 5.14 9.30 13.29
N ARG A 253 4.32 9.35 12.23
CA ARG A 253 3.00 8.71 12.19
C ARG A 253 3.00 7.58 11.18
N VAL A 254 2.76 6.37 11.66
CA VAL A 254 2.58 5.17 10.85
C VAL A 254 1.11 4.80 10.82
N ARG A 255 0.57 4.57 9.62
CA ARG A 255 -0.84 4.21 9.42
C ARG A 255 -0.96 3.02 8.48
N PHE A 256 -1.70 2.02 8.92
CA PHE A 256 -2.15 0.88 8.12
C PHE A 256 -3.67 0.87 8.01
N GLU A 257 -4.19 0.52 6.85
CA GLU A 257 -5.63 0.54 6.59
C GLU A 257 -6.03 -0.60 5.66
N LEU A 258 -6.75 -1.58 6.21
CA LEU A 258 -7.24 -2.75 5.49
C LEU A 258 -8.74 -2.59 5.20
N ARG A 259 -9.13 -2.78 3.94
CA ARG A 259 -10.53 -2.72 3.49
C ARG A 259 -10.86 -3.88 2.58
N THR A 260 -11.96 -4.58 2.87
CA THR A 260 -12.55 -5.55 1.95
C THR A 260 -13.23 -4.81 0.78
N VAL A 261 -12.86 -5.14 -0.47
CA VAL A 261 -13.38 -4.49 -1.68
C VAL A 261 -14.58 -5.26 -2.24
N THR A 262 -14.36 -6.56 -2.47
CA THR A 262 -15.35 -7.51 -2.99
C THR A 262 -15.44 -8.64 -1.99
N GLN A 263 -16.66 -9.02 -1.61
CA GLN A 263 -16.97 -9.98 -0.53
C GLN A 263 -16.00 -11.19 -0.55
N ALA A 264 -14.97 -11.11 0.30
CA ALA A 264 -13.94 -12.12 0.54
C ALA A 264 -13.09 -12.57 -0.66
N ARG A 265 -12.80 -11.70 -1.64
CA ARG A 265 -11.84 -12.01 -2.73
C ARG A 265 -10.79 -10.95 -3.00
N GLU A 266 -11.09 -9.71 -2.67
CA GLU A 266 -10.20 -8.58 -2.92
C GLU A 266 -10.12 -7.72 -1.66
N TRP A 267 -8.90 -7.38 -1.28
CA TRP A 267 -8.61 -6.52 -0.13
C TRP A 267 -7.64 -5.43 -0.54
N ASP A 268 -8.04 -4.18 -0.31
CA ASP A 268 -7.15 -3.04 -0.47
C ASP A 268 -6.48 -2.77 0.89
N LEU A 269 -5.17 -2.82 0.91
CA LEU A 269 -4.33 -2.43 2.03
C LEU A 269 -3.61 -1.13 1.68
N GLN A 270 -3.84 -0.08 2.48
CA GLN A 270 -3.08 1.16 2.41
C GLN A 270 -2.09 1.19 3.57
N LEU A 271 -0.84 1.52 3.29
CA LEU A 271 0.17 1.74 4.31
C LEU A 271 0.89 3.05 4.03
N SER A 272 1.16 3.81 5.09
CA SER A 272 1.85 5.09 4.97
C SER A 272 2.65 5.43 6.22
N VAL A 273 3.72 6.17 6.00
CA VAL A 273 4.55 6.79 7.03
C VAL A 273 4.68 8.28 6.74
N HIS A 274 4.49 9.09 7.76
CA HIS A 274 4.68 10.54 7.72
C HIS A 274 5.65 10.93 8.83
N LYS A 275 6.85 11.38 8.45
CA LYS A 275 7.86 11.95 9.36
C LYS A 275 7.77 13.47 9.25
N TYR A 276 7.67 14.18 10.36
CA TYR A 276 7.50 15.64 10.36
C TYR A 276 8.07 16.26 11.64
N GLY A 277 8.32 17.57 11.63
CA GLY A 277 8.83 18.28 12.80
C GLY A 277 10.26 17.91 13.21
N PHE A 278 11.02 17.24 12.34
CA PHE A 278 12.42 16.89 12.57
C PHE A 278 13.31 18.11 12.32
N GLU A 279 14.40 18.21 13.09
CA GLU A 279 15.28 19.39 13.12
C GLU A 279 16.51 19.22 12.23
N HIS A 280 16.88 17.98 11.95
CA HIS A 280 18.02 17.65 11.11
C HIS A 280 17.71 16.48 10.20
N CYS A 281 18.34 16.47 9.03
CA CYS A 281 18.29 15.36 8.11
C CYS A 281 19.66 15.06 7.49
N ILE A 282 19.88 13.81 7.13
CA ILE A 282 21.04 13.35 6.39
C ILE A 282 20.52 12.84 5.05
N VAL A 283 20.98 13.45 3.96
CA VAL A 283 20.68 13.01 2.60
C VAL A 283 21.76 12.02 2.17
N CYS A 284 21.44 10.74 2.21
CA CYS A 284 22.34 9.69 1.75
C CYS A 284 22.28 9.63 0.22
N ALA A 285 23.44 9.79 -0.42
CA ALA A 285 23.55 9.64 -1.86
C ALA A 285 23.24 8.20 -2.30
N SER A 286 22.66 8.05 -3.49
CA SER A 286 22.47 6.74 -4.10
C SER A 286 23.82 6.03 -4.28
N ALA A 287 23.82 4.70 -4.12
CA ALA A 287 25.01 3.89 -4.25
C ALA A 287 25.77 4.19 -5.56
N GLY A 288 27.04 4.60 -5.45
CA GLY A 288 27.91 4.88 -6.60
C GLY A 288 28.37 6.33 -6.75
N VAL A 289 27.81 7.28 -5.98
CA VAL A 289 28.35 8.64 -5.92
C VAL A 289 29.28 8.74 -4.71
N VAL A 290 30.58 8.96 -4.96
CA VAL A 290 31.55 9.29 -3.92
C VAL A 290 31.20 10.69 -3.41
N MET A 291 30.54 10.75 -2.26
CA MET A 291 30.31 11.99 -1.53
C MET A 291 31.21 12.00 -0.30
N ASP A 292 31.55 13.22 0.16
CA ASP A 292 32.08 13.43 1.50
C ASP A 292 31.15 12.79 2.54
N ASP A 293 31.71 12.45 3.71
CA ASP A 293 30.96 11.82 4.80
C ASP A 293 29.64 12.57 5.04
N PRO A 294 28.49 11.86 5.01
CA PRO A 294 27.20 12.52 5.00
C PRO A 294 26.99 13.29 6.30
N SER A 295 26.88 14.61 6.21
CA SER A 295 26.74 15.49 7.36
C SER A 295 25.28 15.82 7.64
N PRO A 296 24.88 15.97 8.92
CA PRO A 296 23.55 16.45 9.27
C PRO A 296 23.32 17.87 8.74
N ILE A 297 22.21 18.05 8.04
CA ILE A 297 21.74 19.33 7.51
C ILE A 297 20.61 19.81 8.43
N PRO A 298 20.73 21.00 9.06
CA PRO A 298 19.63 21.58 9.82
C PRO A 298 18.46 21.89 8.88
N CYS A 299 17.24 21.62 9.33
CA CYS A 299 16.04 21.86 8.55
C CYS A 299 14.92 22.41 9.45
N SER A 300 14.04 23.21 8.85
CA SER A 300 12.89 23.76 9.54
C SER A 300 11.90 22.66 9.94
N SER A 301 11.19 22.88 11.05
CA SER A 301 10.07 22.05 11.52
C SER A 301 8.93 21.90 10.49
N LEU A 302 8.89 22.78 9.48
CA LEU A 302 7.99 22.68 8.32
C LEU A 302 8.39 21.57 7.34
N SER A 303 9.53 20.92 7.53
CA SER A 303 9.99 19.79 6.75
C SER A 303 9.16 18.54 7.04
N SER A 304 8.89 17.77 6.00
CA SER A 304 8.15 16.52 6.10
C SER A 304 8.53 15.52 5.02
N ILE A 305 8.39 14.24 5.37
CA ILE A 305 8.57 13.11 4.47
C ILE A 305 7.32 12.25 4.57
N PHE A 306 6.62 12.09 3.45
CA PHE A 306 5.49 11.19 3.34
C PHE A 306 5.81 10.09 2.33
N LYS A 307 5.68 8.83 2.75
CA LYS A 307 5.73 7.67 1.85
C LYS A 307 4.51 6.82 2.11
N GLY A 308 3.89 6.30 1.06
CA GLY A 308 2.78 5.38 1.22
C GLY A 308 2.35 4.72 -0.07
N CYS A 309 1.67 3.59 0.04
CA CYS A 309 1.15 2.86 -1.10
C CYS A 309 -0.23 2.29 -0.81
N THR A 310 -0.90 1.87 -1.88
CA THR A 310 -2.07 1.00 -1.81
C THR A 310 -1.75 -0.28 -2.57
N VAL A 311 -1.91 -1.41 -1.91
CA VAL A 311 -1.73 -2.76 -2.46
C VAL A 311 -3.06 -3.47 -2.43
N ARG A 312 -3.41 -4.16 -3.51
CA ARG A 312 -4.54 -5.07 -3.54
C ARG A 312 -4.06 -6.49 -3.43
N PHE A 313 -4.61 -7.22 -2.47
CA PHE A 313 -4.52 -8.67 -2.42
C PHE A 313 -5.74 -9.28 -3.08
N THR A 314 -5.51 -10.27 -3.94
CA THR A 314 -6.57 -11.00 -4.63
C THR A 314 -6.37 -12.50 -4.44
N VAL A 315 -7.45 -13.23 -4.15
CA VAL A 315 -7.48 -14.69 -4.23
C VAL A 315 -8.21 -15.07 -5.53
N PRO A 316 -7.49 -15.50 -6.59
CA PRO A 316 -8.09 -15.68 -7.92
C PRO A 316 -9.16 -16.77 -7.94
N VAL A 317 -8.94 -17.84 -7.19
CA VAL A 317 -9.83 -19.00 -7.10
C VAL A 317 -10.22 -19.20 -5.63
N PRO A 318 -11.51 -19.15 -5.28
CA PRO A 318 -11.96 -19.42 -3.91
C PRO A 318 -11.43 -20.76 -3.38
N GLY A 319 -10.93 -20.75 -2.14
CA GLY A 319 -10.34 -21.93 -1.50
C GLY A 319 -8.92 -22.28 -1.96
N SER A 320 -8.34 -21.54 -2.91
CA SER A 320 -6.93 -21.71 -3.28
C SER A 320 -6.00 -21.03 -2.27
N GLU A 321 -4.79 -21.59 -2.14
CA GLU A 321 -3.68 -20.92 -1.44
C GLU A 321 -3.00 -19.85 -2.31
N ALA A 322 -3.36 -19.76 -3.60
CA ALA A 322 -2.81 -18.76 -4.50
C ALA A 322 -3.31 -17.36 -4.11
N VAL A 323 -2.37 -16.48 -3.80
CA VAL A 323 -2.59 -15.07 -3.49
C VAL A 323 -1.78 -14.24 -4.46
N GLU A 324 -2.42 -13.26 -5.07
CA GLU A 324 -1.76 -12.25 -5.89
C GLU A 324 -1.72 -10.92 -5.15
N SER A 325 -0.62 -10.18 -5.33
CA SER A 325 -0.54 -8.77 -4.94
C SER A 325 -0.55 -7.88 -6.17
N ASP A 326 -1.11 -6.69 -6.05
CA ASP A 326 -1.15 -5.69 -7.11
C ASP A 326 -1.00 -4.29 -6.51
N VAL A 327 0.13 -3.63 -6.77
CA VAL A 327 0.33 -2.25 -6.35
C VAL A 327 -0.62 -1.36 -7.14
N LEU A 328 -1.53 -0.64 -6.48
CA LEU A 328 -2.48 0.24 -7.17
C LEU A 328 -2.00 1.70 -7.19
N GLU A 329 -1.25 2.08 -6.16
CA GLU A 329 -0.78 3.45 -5.98
C GLU A 329 0.50 3.46 -5.15
N LEU A 330 1.46 4.30 -5.54
CA LEU A 330 2.64 4.63 -4.75
C LEU A 330 2.80 6.14 -4.69
N ARG A 331 3.05 6.67 -3.50
CA ARG A 331 3.26 8.09 -3.24
C ARG A 331 4.52 8.28 -2.42
N SER A 332 5.37 9.18 -2.89
CA SER A 332 6.54 9.67 -2.17
C SER A 332 6.54 11.19 -2.30
N GLU A 333 6.38 11.88 -1.17
CA GLU A 333 6.39 13.33 -1.11
C GLU A 333 7.49 13.75 -0.12
N LEU A 334 8.52 14.42 -0.65
CA LEU A 334 9.64 14.94 0.12
C LEU A 334 9.54 16.47 0.16
N LYS A 335 9.49 17.03 1.36
CA LYS A 335 9.53 18.47 1.60
C LYS A 335 10.61 18.73 2.63
N ILE A 336 11.83 19.01 2.18
CA ILE A 336 12.94 19.38 3.07
C ILE A 336 13.28 20.85 2.80
N VAL A 337 13.15 21.68 3.83
CA VAL A 337 13.29 23.14 3.73
C VAL A 337 14.13 23.71 4.88
N ASP A 338 14.82 24.83 4.62
CA ASP A 338 15.49 25.65 5.63
C ASP A 338 14.47 26.50 6.42
N GLU A 339 14.96 27.30 7.38
CA GLU A 339 14.14 28.20 8.20
C GLU A 339 13.42 29.28 7.38
N GLU A 340 14.00 29.68 6.25
CA GLU A 340 13.40 30.61 5.30
C GLU A 340 12.36 29.95 4.38
N GLY A 341 12.21 28.62 4.44
CA GLY A 341 11.30 27.83 3.63
C GLY A 341 11.81 27.48 2.23
N ASN A 342 13.08 27.75 1.92
CA ASN A 342 13.71 27.31 0.68
C ASN A 342 14.02 25.83 0.72
N SER A 343 13.91 25.16 -0.42
CA SER A 343 14.16 23.71 -0.47
C SER A 343 15.65 23.39 -0.42
N LEU A 344 16.02 22.56 0.55
CA LEU A 344 17.38 22.03 0.77
C LEU A 344 17.74 20.89 -0.21
N LEU A 345 16.76 20.34 -0.94
CA LEU A 345 17.02 19.32 -1.95
C LEU A 345 17.45 19.97 -3.27
N ALA A 346 18.54 19.45 -3.82
CA ALA A 346 19.00 19.82 -5.16
C ALA A 346 17.88 19.56 -6.21
N PRO A 347 17.76 20.37 -7.27
CA PRO A 347 16.66 20.25 -8.23
C PRO A 347 16.48 18.85 -8.86
N HIS A 348 17.58 18.10 -9.02
CA HIS A 348 17.56 16.74 -9.56
C HIS A 348 17.13 15.67 -8.54
N LEU A 349 17.14 15.99 -7.24
CA LEU A 349 16.65 15.14 -6.15
C LEU A 349 15.23 15.50 -5.71
N ARG A 350 14.63 16.54 -6.31
CA ARG A 350 13.25 16.93 -6.02
C ARG A 350 12.33 15.95 -6.76
N PRO A 351 11.50 15.18 -6.05
CA PRO A 351 10.48 14.38 -6.71
C PRO A 351 9.62 15.32 -7.57
N ARG A 352 9.33 14.95 -8.82
CA ARG A 352 8.41 15.72 -9.65
C ARG A 352 7.00 15.61 -9.08
N GLN A 353 6.68 16.46 -8.11
CA GLN A 353 5.36 16.54 -7.49
C GLN A 353 4.34 17.10 -8.49
N HIS A 354 3.86 16.27 -9.41
CA HIS A 354 2.80 16.66 -10.33
C HIS A 354 1.45 16.75 -9.59
N ALA A 355 0.65 17.73 -10.01
CA ALA A 355 -0.66 18.16 -9.51
C ALA A 355 -1.79 17.08 -9.50
N ARG A 356 -1.52 15.91 -8.89
CA ARG A 356 -2.40 14.74 -8.84
C ARG A 356 -3.39 14.75 -7.69
N ARG A 357 -3.12 15.55 -6.64
CA ARG A 357 -4.03 15.73 -5.49
C ARG A 357 -5.46 16.11 -5.92
N PHE A 358 -5.60 16.86 -7.02
CA PHE A 358 -6.92 17.25 -7.54
C PHE A 358 -7.59 16.15 -8.36
N ALA A 359 -6.83 15.44 -9.23
CA ALA A 359 -7.40 14.42 -10.12
C ALA A 359 -7.88 13.17 -9.36
N GLN A 360 -7.15 12.72 -8.33
CA GLN A 360 -7.53 11.57 -7.52
C GLN A 360 -8.72 11.88 -6.61
N PHE A 361 -8.75 13.05 -5.98
CA PHE A 361 -9.90 13.52 -5.20
C PHE A 361 -11.17 13.60 -6.08
N CYS A 362 -11.07 14.21 -7.27
CA CYS A 362 -12.18 14.27 -8.21
C CYS A 362 -12.69 12.87 -8.62
N ARG A 363 -11.83 11.86 -8.77
CA ARG A 363 -12.25 10.49 -9.12
C ARG A 363 -12.92 9.74 -7.96
N ARG A 364 -12.41 9.89 -6.73
CA ARG A 364 -13.06 9.33 -5.53
C ARG A 364 -14.46 9.93 -5.36
N CYS A 365 -14.58 11.25 -5.53
CA CYS A 365 -15.87 11.92 -5.56
C CYS A 365 -16.76 11.42 -6.72
N PHE A 366 -16.24 11.31 -7.94
CA PHE A 366 -17.03 10.82 -9.09
C PHE A 366 -17.54 9.39 -8.94
N ARG A 367 -16.75 8.47 -8.35
CA ARG A 367 -17.21 7.09 -8.06
C ARG A 367 -18.30 7.05 -6.98
N CYS A 368 -18.17 7.84 -5.93
CA CYS A 368 -19.21 7.98 -4.90
C CYS A 368 -20.48 8.61 -5.49
N PHE A 369 -20.35 9.70 -6.25
CA PHE A 369 -21.48 10.36 -6.92
C PHE A 369 -22.16 9.44 -7.94
N GLY A 370 -21.39 8.68 -8.73
CA GLY A 370 -21.94 7.73 -9.71
C GLY A 370 -22.74 6.59 -9.06
N ARG A 371 -22.29 6.06 -7.92
CA ARG A 371 -23.02 5.02 -7.17
C ARG A 371 -24.26 5.55 -6.46
N CYS A 372 -24.24 6.79 -5.96
CA CYS A 372 -25.40 7.41 -5.32
C CYS A 372 -26.46 7.86 -6.33
N PHE A 373 -26.05 8.44 -7.47
CA PHE A 373 -27.00 8.92 -8.49
C PHE A 373 -27.49 7.84 -9.46
N GLY A 374 -26.69 6.79 -9.70
CA GLY A 374 -27.09 5.67 -10.55
C GLY A 374 -28.29 4.90 -10.02
N LYS A 375 -28.49 4.86 -8.70
CA LYS A 375 -29.65 4.22 -8.06
C LYS A 375 -30.92 5.09 -8.07
N SER A 376 -30.80 6.41 -8.20
CA SER A 376 -31.94 7.34 -8.21
C SER A 376 -32.44 7.70 -9.61
N LEU A 377 -31.67 7.43 -10.67
CA LEU A 377 -32.02 7.82 -12.05
C LEU A 377 -32.81 6.76 -12.84
N GLY A 378 -33.08 5.59 -12.26
CA GLY A 378 -33.97 4.56 -12.86
C GLY A 378 -35.44 4.96 -12.98
N ARG A 379 -35.82 6.21 -12.67
CA ARG A 379 -37.22 6.67 -12.70
C ARG A 379 -37.49 8.00 -13.42
N TRP A 380 -36.48 8.67 -13.99
CA TRP A 380 -36.65 10.01 -14.60
C TRP A 380 -36.08 10.02 -16.02
N SER A 381 -36.88 9.58 -17.01
CA SER A 381 -36.49 9.54 -18.43
C SER A 381 -36.87 10.81 -19.23
N THR A 382 -37.18 11.93 -18.57
CA THR A 382 -37.62 13.16 -19.28
C THR A 382 -37.10 14.45 -18.64
N CYS A 383 -35.78 14.62 -18.49
CA CYS A 383 -35.19 15.98 -18.34
C CYS A 383 -33.68 16.01 -18.68
N GLY A 384 -33.32 15.76 -19.94
CA GLY A 384 -31.93 15.60 -20.38
C GLY A 384 -31.11 16.90 -20.55
N GLN A 385 -31.68 18.08 -20.39
CA GLN A 385 -30.97 19.35 -20.68
C GLN A 385 -30.63 20.22 -19.45
N GLY A 386 -31.36 20.09 -18.34
CA GLY A 386 -31.13 20.91 -17.14
C GLY A 386 -29.86 20.55 -16.36
N THR A 387 -29.59 19.25 -16.20
CA THR A 387 -28.49 18.72 -15.38
C THR A 387 -27.10 18.99 -15.95
N ARG A 388 -26.94 19.00 -17.28
CA ARG A 388 -25.66 19.36 -17.94
C ARG A 388 -25.27 20.83 -17.70
N ARG A 389 -26.24 21.75 -17.64
CA ARG A 389 -25.99 23.18 -17.38
C ARG A 389 -25.55 23.42 -15.94
N ILE A 390 -26.16 22.71 -14.98
CA ILE A 390 -25.83 22.83 -13.55
C ILE A 390 -24.42 22.30 -13.27
N MET A 391 -24.05 21.13 -13.79
CA MET A 391 -22.67 20.62 -13.66
C MET A 391 -21.64 21.54 -14.33
N GLY A 392 -21.96 22.08 -15.52
CA GLY A 392 -21.08 23.03 -16.20
C GLY A 392 -20.87 24.32 -15.40
N ALA A 393 -21.90 24.80 -14.70
CA ALA A 393 -21.81 25.97 -13.82
C ALA A 393 -20.98 25.69 -12.56
N ALA A 394 -21.18 24.53 -11.92
CA ALA A 394 -20.42 24.12 -10.74
C ALA A 394 -18.91 23.97 -11.03
N CYS A 395 -18.56 23.33 -12.15
CA CYS A 395 -17.15 23.22 -12.59
C CYS A 395 -16.52 24.59 -12.87
N ARG A 396 -17.26 25.52 -13.50
CA ARG A 396 -16.77 26.89 -13.75
C ARG A 396 -16.61 27.70 -12.47
N ALA A 397 -17.52 27.54 -11.50
CA ALA A 397 -17.43 28.20 -10.20
C ALA A 397 -16.22 27.72 -9.39
N LEU A 398 -15.99 26.40 -9.34
CA LEU A 398 -14.81 25.80 -8.70
C LEU A 398 -13.51 26.26 -9.36
N THR A 399 -13.48 26.34 -10.69
CA THR A 399 -12.29 26.82 -11.43
C THR A 399 -11.99 28.30 -11.13
N ARG A 400 -13.03 29.14 -10.94
CA ARG A 400 -12.87 30.56 -10.57
C ARG A 400 -12.41 30.73 -9.12
N LEU A 401 -12.94 29.95 -8.17
CA LEU A 401 -12.49 29.94 -6.77
C LEU A 401 -11.01 29.55 -6.65
N CYS A 402 -10.57 28.56 -7.44
CA CYS A 402 -9.17 28.14 -7.46
C CYS A 402 -8.23 29.18 -8.09
N ARG A 403 -8.67 29.94 -9.11
CA ARG A 403 -7.87 31.05 -9.66
C ARG A 403 -7.80 32.24 -8.71
N SER A 404 -8.88 32.54 -7.98
CA SER A 404 -8.92 33.60 -6.97
C SER A 404 -7.98 33.31 -5.79
N ARG A 405 -7.95 32.07 -5.29
CA ARG A 405 -7.03 31.64 -4.22
C ARG A 405 -5.55 31.60 -4.63
N ARG A 406 -5.23 31.60 -5.93
CA ARG A 406 -3.85 31.67 -6.44
C ARG A 406 -3.32 33.11 -6.51
N SER A 407 -4.21 34.11 -6.47
CA SER A 407 -3.87 35.53 -6.54
C SER A 407 -3.91 36.25 -5.18
N SER A 408 -4.44 35.61 -4.14
CA SER A 408 -4.52 36.17 -2.78
C SER A 408 -3.86 35.22 -1.78
N ARG A 409 -2.54 35.34 -1.67
CA ARG A 409 -1.78 34.96 -0.47
C ARG A 409 -0.89 36.14 -0.11
N LYS A 410 -1.52 37.20 0.42
CA LYS A 410 -0.91 37.97 1.49
C LYS A 410 -1.30 37.28 2.80
N VAL A 411 -0.33 37.27 3.69
CA VAL A 411 -0.34 36.84 5.10
C VAL A 411 -1.62 37.28 5.77
N ASP A 412 -2.25 36.38 6.52
CA ASP A 412 -3.00 36.69 7.74
C ASP A 412 -3.07 35.42 8.61
N ASP A 413 -2.94 35.66 9.90
CA ASP A 413 -2.61 34.77 11.00
C ASP A 413 -3.65 33.69 11.30
N PHE A 414 -3.19 32.57 11.84
CA PHE A 414 -4.06 31.59 12.52
C PHE A 414 -3.38 31.17 13.82
N GLU A 415 -3.76 31.84 14.90
CA GLU A 415 -3.46 31.48 16.29
C GLU A 415 -4.24 30.22 16.71
N ASP A 416 -3.51 29.35 17.40
CA ASP A 416 -3.84 28.61 18.62
C ASP A 416 -5.12 27.78 18.73
N LEU A 417 -4.91 26.47 18.69
CA LEU A 417 -5.57 25.50 19.55
C LEU A 417 -4.52 24.45 19.98
N GLU A 418 -3.58 24.90 20.81
CA GLU A 418 -2.80 24.01 21.67
C GLU A 418 -3.68 23.61 22.87
N SER A 419 -3.89 22.30 23.04
CA SER A 419 -4.22 21.73 24.35
C SER A 419 -3.37 20.49 24.55
N GLY A 420 -2.49 20.58 25.54
CA GLY A 420 -1.35 19.70 25.76
C GLY A 420 -1.69 18.24 26.06
N ALA A 421 -0.86 17.38 25.49
CA ALA A 421 -0.45 16.12 26.09
C ALA A 421 1.08 16.04 25.97
N PRO A 422 1.84 15.88 27.06
CA PRO A 422 3.28 15.72 26.98
C PRO A 422 3.59 14.29 26.51
N HIS A 423 3.98 14.12 25.25
CA HIS A 423 4.50 12.84 24.78
C HIS A 423 6.02 12.87 24.78
N ALA A 424 6.58 12.32 25.86
CA ALA A 424 7.95 11.85 25.89
C ALA A 424 8.04 10.56 25.06
N TYR A 425 8.45 10.68 23.80
CA TYR A 425 8.92 9.56 22.99
C TYR A 425 10.21 9.98 22.28
N SER A 426 11.33 9.94 23.01
CA SER A 426 12.65 9.85 22.37
C SER A 426 13.06 8.37 22.39
N GLY A 427 12.82 7.68 21.28
CA GLY A 427 13.47 6.39 21.03
C GLY A 427 14.95 6.63 20.74
N LYS A 428 15.83 5.96 21.50
CA LYS A 428 17.24 5.81 21.14
C LYS A 428 17.41 4.83 19.98
#